data_AF-A0ABC9G7A1-F1
#
_entry.id   AF-A0ABC9G7A1-F1
#
_cell.length_a   1.000
_cell.length_b   1.000
_cell.length_c   1.000
_cell.angle_alpha   90.00
_cell.angle_beta   90.00
_cell.angle_gamma   90.00
#
_symmetry.space_group_name_H-M   'P 1'
#
loop_
_entity.id
_entity.type
_entity.pdbx_description
1 polymer ?
#
loop_
_entity_poly.entity_id
_entity_poly.type
_entity_poly.pdbx_seq_one_letter_code
_entity_poly.pdbx_strand_id
1 'polypeptide(L)'
;MAEHDLTPRLAPHLDRHLVFPLLESLQERGLYPEEEILAAKLRLLAGTNMVDYAVAIHGSLHGTDEEVPGDMTARRAEVVDRLVKLRQAGPALPPLYAFLRDPQLVQLLRPDKQYNAHMLQERFQIGPDQIEALYDDAKFLFECGSYSDAAAYLYQYRLLSTNSERSVRALWGMLASEILNRNWDAALEELNRLKEIVDSKNFSSPLNQLQNRIWLMHWSLFIFFNHENGRNGIIDLFFQDRYLNAIQTNAHHLLRYLAVAVVVNKRRRNMLKELISVIQQEQRSYKDPITEFLECLYVKYDFDGAQQKLMECEQHSCGKAEHEV
;
A
#
# COMPACT_ATOMS: atom_id res chain seq x y z
N MET A 1 -15.91 -15.44 -12.97
CA MET A 1 -14.69 -15.18 -12.18
C MET A 1 -14.15 -13.76 -12.39
N ALA A 2 -14.03 -13.27 -13.64
CA ALA A 2 -13.56 -11.89 -13.94
C ALA A 2 -14.53 -10.75 -13.52
N GLU A 3 -15.84 -11.01 -13.43
CA GLU A 3 -16.84 -9.97 -13.09
C GLU A 3 -16.76 -9.48 -11.63
N HIS A 4 -16.11 -10.24 -10.74
CA HIS A 4 -15.92 -9.88 -9.34
C HIS A 4 -14.48 -9.46 -9.01
N ASP A 5 -13.66 -9.19 -10.04
CA ASP A 5 -12.33 -8.65 -9.80
C ASP A 5 -12.43 -7.22 -9.25
N LEU A 6 -11.91 -7.03 -8.03
CA LEU A 6 -11.86 -5.74 -7.37
C LEU A 6 -10.58 -4.98 -7.70
N THR A 7 -9.60 -5.61 -8.37
CA THR A 7 -8.34 -4.97 -8.78
C THR A 7 -8.54 -3.63 -9.50
N PRO A 8 -9.45 -3.46 -10.49
CA PRO A 8 -9.67 -2.16 -11.12
C PRO A 8 -10.28 -1.10 -10.18
N ARG A 9 -10.97 -1.51 -9.10
CA ARG A 9 -11.53 -0.60 -8.09
C ARG A 9 -10.54 -0.28 -6.97
N LEU A 10 -9.63 -1.21 -6.67
CA LEU A 10 -8.58 -1.05 -5.68
C LEU A 10 -7.41 -0.22 -6.24
N ALA A 11 -7.02 -0.45 -7.49
CA ALA A 11 -5.84 0.18 -8.10
C ALA A 11 -5.80 1.71 -8.03
N PRO A 12 -6.91 2.47 -8.21
CA PRO A 12 -6.91 3.93 -8.06
C PRO A 12 -6.58 4.43 -6.64
N HIS A 13 -6.71 3.57 -5.63
CA HIS A 13 -6.50 3.89 -4.23
C HIS A 13 -5.13 3.39 -3.71
N LEU A 14 -4.35 2.74 -4.58
CA LEU A 14 -3.06 2.13 -4.26
C LEU A 14 -1.93 2.82 -5.01
N ASP A 15 -0.74 2.77 -4.41
CA ASP A 15 0.48 3.18 -5.11
C ASP A 15 0.84 2.19 -6.22
N ARG A 16 1.48 2.70 -7.27
CA ARG A 16 1.90 1.91 -8.44
C ARG A 16 2.68 0.65 -8.07
N HIS A 17 3.54 0.75 -7.05
CA HIS A 17 4.35 -0.38 -6.58
C HIS A 17 3.50 -1.46 -5.86
N LEU A 18 2.42 -1.07 -5.17
CA LEU A 18 1.51 -1.99 -4.47
C LEU A 18 0.54 -2.73 -5.42
N VAL A 19 0.41 -2.25 -6.66
CA VAL A 19 -0.41 -2.92 -7.69
C VAL A 19 0.32 -4.11 -8.31
N PHE A 20 1.66 -4.15 -8.31
CA PHE A 20 2.41 -5.27 -8.91
C PHE A 20 2.10 -6.63 -8.25
N PRO A 21 2.11 -6.78 -6.91
CA PRO A 21 1.74 -8.04 -6.27
C PRO A 21 0.33 -8.50 -6.61
N LEU A 22 -0.61 -7.56 -6.80
CA LEU A 22 -1.97 -7.88 -7.22
C LEU A 22 -1.98 -8.44 -8.65
N LEU A 23 -1.27 -7.79 -9.58
CA LEU A 23 -1.16 -8.27 -10.96
C LEU A 23 -0.43 -9.61 -11.07
N GLU A 24 0.59 -9.86 -10.24
CA GLU A 24 1.24 -11.17 -10.13
C GLU A 24 0.25 -12.24 -9.66
N SER A 25 -0.57 -11.96 -8.64
CA SER A 25 -1.60 -12.90 -8.19
C SER A 25 -2.68 -13.17 -9.24
N LEU A 26 -3.01 -12.18 -10.08
CA LEU A 26 -3.95 -12.37 -11.20
C LEU A 26 -3.34 -13.24 -12.30
N GLN A 27 -2.03 -13.12 -12.52
CA GLN A 27 -1.29 -13.94 -13.47
C GLN A 27 -1.23 -15.40 -12.99
N GLU A 28 -0.86 -15.64 -11.72
CA GLU A 28 -0.82 -16.98 -11.12
C GLU A 28 -2.18 -17.68 -11.18
N ARG A 29 -3.27 -16.93 -11.01
CA ARG A 29 -4.64 -17.48 -11.06
C ARG A 29 -5.15 -17.72 -12.48
N GLY A 30 -4.46 -17.23 -13.51
CA GLY A 30 -4.85 -17.38 -14.92
C GLY A 30 -6.23 -16.81 -15.24
N LEU A 31 -6.66 -15.75 -14.54
CA LEU A 31 -7.99 -15.16 -14.70
C LEU A 31 -8.14 -14.34 -15.99
N TYR A 32 -7.02 -13.80 -16.49
CA TYR A 32 -6.93 -13.01 -17.70
C TYR A 32 -5.81 -13.54 -18.59
N PRO A 33 -5.82 -13.24 -19.90
CA PRO A 33 -4.71 -13.56 -20.79
C PRO A 33 -3.41 -12.95 -20.27
N GLU A 34 -2.33 -13.73 -20.27
CA GLU A 34 -1.03 -13.27 -19.76
C GLU A 34 -0.52 -12.04 -20.52
N GLU A 35 -0.78 -11.96 -21.82
CA GLU A 35 -0.43 -10.81 -22.67
C GLU A 35 -1.05 -9.50 -22.18
N GLU A 36 -2.32 -9.51 -21.74
CA GLU A 36 -2.99 -8.32 -21.22
C GLU A 36 -2.42 -7.89 -19.85
N ILE A 37 -2.10 -8.85 -19.00
CA ILE A 37 -1.49 -8.59 -17.68
C ILE A 37 -0.08 -8.02 -17.86
N LEU A 38 0.72 -8.61 -18.76
CA LEU A 38 2.08 -8.14 -19.03
C LEU A 38 2.06 -6.74 -19.67
N ALA A 39 1.12 -6.46 -20.59
CA ALA A 39 0.93 -5.13 -21.14
C ALA A 39 0.50 -4.11 -20.07
N ALA A 40 -0.36 -4.51 -19.13
CA ALA A 40 -0.72 -3.67 -17.98
C ALA A 40 0.47 -3.41 -17.05
N LYS A 41 1.30 -4.42 -16.78
CA LYS A 41 2.56 -4.27 -16.02
C LYS A 41 3.51 -3.28 -16.71
N LEU A 42 3.69 -3.38 -18.04
CA LEU A 42 4.52 -2.42 -18.79
C LEU A 42 3.98 -0.98 -18.71
N ARG A 43 2.67 -0.78 -18.79
CA ARG A 43 2.05 0.55 -18.63
C ARG A 43 2.29 1.13 -17.25
N LEU A 44 2.25 0.31 -16.20
CA LEU A 44 2.58 0.76 -14.84
C LEU A 44 4.07 1.10 -14.70
N LEU A 45 4.94 0.30 -15.32
CA LEU A 45 6.39 0.50 -15.29
C LEU A 45 6.86 1.71 -16.10
N ALA A 46 6.10 2.15 -17.11
CA ALA A 46 6.41 3.36 -17.85
C ALA A 46 6.47 4.62 -16.95
N GLY A 47 5.80 4.58 -15.79
CA GLY A 47 5.79 5.63 -14.77
C GLY A 47 6.67 5.37 -13.56
N THR A 48 7.50 4.31 -13.56
CA THR A 48 8.47 4.00 -12.50
C THR A 48 9.87 3.81 -13.09
N ASN A 49 10.91 3.91 -12.26
CA ASN A 49 12.30 3.76 -12.69
C ASN A 49 12.80 2.30 -12.58
N MET A 50 11.89 1.32 -12.48
CA MET A 50 12.22 -0.11 -12.44
C MET A 50 12.50 -0.66 -13.85
N VAL A 51 13.53 -0.13 -14.50
CA VAL A 51 13.82 -0.39 -15.91
C VAL A 51 14.22 -1.83 -16.16
N ASP A 52 14.98 -2.46 -15.25
CA ASP A 52 15.40 -3.87 -15.40
C ASP A 52 14.20 -4.83 -15.39
N TYR A 53 13.19 -4.56 -14.56
CA TYR A 53 11.96 -5.36 -14.52
C TYR A 53 11.08 -5.12 -15.76
N ALA A 54 11.04 -3.88 -16.27
CA ALA A 54 10.35 -3.56 -17.53
C ALA A 54 10.98 -4.27 -18.74
N VAL A 55 12.32 -4.32 -18.79
CA VAL A 55 13.06 -5.03 -19.83
C VAL A 55 12.79 -6.54 -19.77
N ALA A 56 12.77 -7.12 -18.57
CA ALA A 56 12.44 -8.53 -18.39
C ALA A 56 11.01 -8.86 -18.87
N ILE A 57 10.03 -8.02 -18.54
CA ILE A 57 8.63 -8.21 -18.97
C ILE A 57 8.48 -8.04 -20.49
N HIS A 58 9.16 -7.06 -21.09
CA HIS A 58 9.15 -6.88 -22.54
C HIS A 58 9.74 -8.09 -23.26
N GLY A 59 10.83 -8.66 -22.75
CA GLY A 59 11.41 -9.89 -23.28
C GLY A 59 10.47 -11.10 -23.20
N SER A 60 9.66 -11.19 -22.13
CA SER A 60 8.64 -12.25 -22.01
C SER A 60 7.44 -12.05 -22.94
N LEU A 61 7.10 -10.82 -23.32
CA LEU A 61 5.97 -10.49 -24.21
C LEU A 61 6.28 -10.70 -25.69
N HIS A 62 7.46 -10.24 -26.13
CA HIS A 62 7.80 -10.19 -27.56
C HIS A 62 8.61 -11.41 -28.03
N GLY A 63 8.99 -12.31 -27.12
CA GLY A 63 10.00 -13.32 -27.39
C GLY A 63 11.39 -12.69 -27.48
N THR A 64 12.42 -13.51 -27.33
CA THR A 64 13.82 -13.08 -27.13
C THR A 64 14.48 -12.40 -28.35
N ASP A 65 13.73 -12.15 -29.42
CA ASP A 65 14.24 -11.74 -30.75
C ASP A 65 13.89 -10.30 -31.18
N GLU A 66 13.01 -9.57 -30.47
CA GLU A 66 12.83 -8.12 -30.73
C GLU A 66 13.68 -7.29 -29.75
N GLU A 67 14.61 -6.50 -30.31
CA GLU A 67 15.52 -5.65 -29.56
C GLU A 67 14.76 -4.75 -28.57
N VAL A 68 15.21 -4.77 -27.31
CA VAL A 68 14.72 -3.87 -26.26
C VAL A 68 14.70 -2.44 -26.81
N PRO A 69 13.55 -1.73 -26.78
CA PRO A 69 13.43 -0.40 -27.36
C PRO A 69 14.57 0.50 -26.88
N GLY A 70 15.23 1.22 -27.80
CA GLY A 70 16.34 2.13 -27.50
C GLY A 70 16.02 3.18 -26.42
N ASP A 71 14.74 3.53 -26.28
CA ASP A 71 14.24 4.42 -25.21
C ASP A 71 14.36 3.78 -23.82
N MET A 72 14.13 2.46 -23.68
CA MET A 72 14.30 1.76 -22.40
C MET A 72 15.78 1.60 -22.03
N THR A 73 16.66 1.40 -23.00
CA THR A 73 18.12 1.35 -22.76
C THR A 73 18.70 2.72 -22.41
N ALA A 74 18.20 3.80 -23.02
CA ALA A 74 18.57 5.17 -22.65
C ALA A 74 18.12 5.53 -21.22
N ARG A 75 16.86 5.21 -20.87
CA ARG A 75 16.35 5.37 -19.50
C ARG A 75 17.13 4.54 -18.49
N ARG A 76 17.50 3.30 -18.86
CA ARG A 76 18.36 2.47 -18.02
C ARG A 76 19.70 3.15 -17.75
N ALA A 77 20.34 3.69 -18.78
CA ALA A 77 21.61 4.40 -18.64
C ALA A 77 21.47 5.65 -17.77
N GLU A 78 20.37 6.41 -17.88
CA GLU A 78 20.10 7.58 -17.03
C GLU A 78 19.85 7.20 -15.57
N VAL A 79 19.02 6.17 -15.33
CA VAL A 79 18.73 5.68 -13.97
C VAL A 79 19.98 5.10 -13.33
N VAL A 80 20.79 4.34 -14.07
CA VAL A 80 22.07 3.82 -13.59
C VAL A 80 23.06 4.96 -13.36
N ASP A 81 23.16 5.95 -14.24
CA ASP A 81 24.02 7.12 -14.04
C ASP A 81 23.59 7.92 -12.81
N ARG A 82 22.29 8.04 -12.54
CA ARG A 82 21.77 8.68 -11.34
C ARG A 82 22.01 7.83 -10.09
N LEU A 83 21.83 6.50 -10.13
CA LEU A 83 22.19 5.60 -9.03
C LEU A 83 23.69 5.61 -8.76
N VAL A 84 24.50 5.64 -9.81
CA VAL A 84 25.95 5.76 -9.75
C VAL A 84 26.31 7.13 -9.22
N LYS A 85 25.66 8.22 -9.61
CA LYS A 85 25.82 9.53 -8.97
C LYS A 85 25.34 9.53 -7.54
N LEU A 86 24.34 8.76 -7.12
CA LEU A 86 23.97 8.68 -5.70
C LEU A 86 24.99 7.86 -4.89
N ARG A 87 25.54 6.79 -5.48
CA ARG A 87 26.60 5.97 -4.88
C ARG A 87 27.99 6.62 -4.94
N GLN A 88 28.28 7.36 -6.00
CA GLN A 88 29.56 8.04 -6.30
C GLN A 88 29.55 9.51 -5.89
N ALA A 89 28.40 10.18 -5.72
CA ALA A 89 28.25 11.41 -4.92
C ALA A 89 28.34 11.12 -3.41
N GLY A 90 29.06 10.05 -3.06
CA GLY A 90 29.85 9.98 -1.86
C GLY A 90 30.99 11.03 -1.75
N PRO A 91 30.86 12.26 -2.28
CA PRO A 91 31.47 13.39 -1.57
C PRO A 91 30.63 14.69 -1.54
N ALA A 92 29.32 14.68 -1.86
CA ALA A 92 28.46 15.88 -1.69
C ALA A 92 27.44 15.82 -0.52
N LEU A 93 27.10 14.62 -0.02
CA LEU A 93 26.43 14.39 1.27
C LEU A 93 27.31 13.75 2.38
N PRO A 94 28.63 14.06 2.53
CA PRO A 94 29.48 13.43 3.54
C PRO A 94 28.98 13.58 5.00
N PRO A 95 28.55 14.76 5.47
CA PRO A 95 28.25 14.91 6.89
C PRO A 95 26.91 14.24 7.25
N LEU A 96 25.92 14.24 6.35
CA LEU A 96 24.62 13.62 6.60
C LEU A 96 24.73 12.10 6.59
N TYR A 97 25.30 11.47 5.56
CA TYR A 97 25.42 10.01 5.52
C TYR A 97 26.41 9.45 6.54
N ALA A 98 27.49 10.18 6.88
CA ALA A 98 28.36 9.80 7.99
C ALA A 98 27.65 9.91 9.34
N PHE A 99 26.91 11.00 9.57
CA PHE A 99 26.08 11.17 10.77
C PHE A 99 25.00 10.10 10.90
N LEU A 100 24.38 9.71 9.78
CA LEU A 100 23.32 8.69 9.72
C LEU A 100 23.86 7.26 9.84
N ARG A 101 25.12 7.00 9.48
CA ARG A 101 25.82 5.73 9.74
C ARG A 101 26.25 5.58 11.19
N ASP A 102 26.41 6.67 11.92
CA ASP A 102 26.85 6.65 13.32
C ASP A 102 25.65 6.50 14.29
N PRO A 103 25.42 5.32 14.88
CA PRO A 103 24.28 5.08 15.77
C PRO A 103 24.30 5.95 17.03
N GLN A 104 25.46 6.47 17.44
CA GLN A 104 25.60 7.39 18.57
C GLN A 104 25.11 8.80 18.25
N LEU A 105 25.23 9.24 17.00
CA LEU A 105 24.79 10.56 16.54
C LEU A 105 23.28 10.59 16.31
N VAL A 106 22.71 9.48 15.85
CA VAL A 106 21.25 9.29 15.76
C VAL A 106 20.57 9.26 17.13
N GLN A 107 21.23 8.70 18.16
CA GLN A 107 20.74 8.73 19.54
C GLN A 107 20.79 10.13 20.20
N LEU A 108 21.62 11.04 19.68
CA LEU A 108 21.67 12.43 20.14
C LEU A 108 20.52 13.28 19.60
N LEU A 109 19.75 12.78 18.64
CA LEU A 109 18.56 13.44 18.12
C LEU A 109 17.48 13.47 19.20
N ARG A 110 17.06 14.68 19.57
CA ARG A 110 15.97 14.90 20.53
C ARG A 110 14.61 14.84 19.83
N PRO A 111 13.50 14.67 20.57
CA PRO A 111 12.16 14.81 20.00
C PRO A 111 11.87 16.22 19.44
N ASP A 112 12.65 17.24 19.86
CA ASP A 112 12.56 18.60 19.34
C ASP A 112 13.24 18.76 17.98
N LYS A 113 12.41 18.77 16.94
CA LYS A 113 12.81 18.91 15.53
C LYS A 113 13.54 20.22 15.24
N GLN A 114 13.21 21.30 15.94
CA GLN A 114 13.86 22.61 15.79
C GLN A 114 15.27 22.61 16.38
N TYR A 115 15.48 21.91 17.50
CA TYR A 115 16.80 21.75 18.10
C TYR A 115 17.71 20.87 17.22
N ASN A 116 17.16 19.80 16.65
CA ASN A 116 17.91 18.95 15.72
C ASN A 116 18.32 19.72 14.47
N ALA A 117 17.41 20.50 13.87
CA ALA A 117 17.71 21.35 12.71
C ALA A 117 18.80 22.39 13.03
N HIS A 118 18.72 23.06 14.18
CA HIS A 118 19.73 24.02 14.62
C HIS A 118 21.10 23.36 14.90
N MET A 119 21.10 22.20 15.56
CA MET A 119 22.33 21.45 15.88
C MET A 119 23.03 20.95 14.61
N LEU A 120 22.26 20.52 13.60
CA LEU A 120 22.78 20.10 12.30
C LEU A 120 23.30 21.29 11.47
N GLN A 121 22.63 22.43 11.56
CA GLN A 121 23.05 23.65 10.87
C GLN A 121 24.33 24.24 11.48
N GLU A 122 24.43 24.28 12.82
CA GLU A 122 25.59 24.83 13.52
C GLU A 122 26.82 23.91 13.50
N ARG A 123 26.63 22.60 13.69
CA ARG A 123 27.77 21.66 13.80
C ARG A 123 28.19 21.04 12.48
N PHE A 124 27.27 20.85 11.55
CA PHE A 124 27.51 20.10 10.32
C PHE A 124 27.25 20.92 9.04
N GLN A 125 26.81 22.18 9.15
CA GLN A 125 26.47 23.05 8.00
C GLN A 125 25.44 22.40 7.05
N ILE A 126 24.58 21.53 7.60
CA ILE A 126 23.53 20.84 6.86
C ILE A 126 22.33 21.79 6.77
N GLY A 127 22.10 22.33 5.58
CA GLY A 127 20.96 23.20 5.28
C GLY A 127 19.65 22.41 5.06
N PRO A 128 18.49 23.09 5.09
CA PRO A 128 17.20 22.48 4.75
C PRO A 128 17.20 21.84 3.35
N ASP A 129 18.00 22.37 2.42
CA ASP A 129 18.15 21.85 1.06
C ASP A 129 18.74 20.43 1.02
N GLN A 130 19.61 20.07 1.98
CA GLN A 130 20.16 18.71 2.07
C GLN A 130 19.14 17.72 2.63
N ILE A 131 18.25 18.20 3.51
CA ILE A 131 17.11 17.41 3.99
C ILE A 131 16.12 17.20 2.85
N GLU A 132 15.89 18.21 2.00
CA GLU A 132 15.07 18.06 0.80
C GLU A 132 15.69 17.07 -0.20
N ALA A 133 17.01 17.12 -0.41
CA ALA A 133 17.73 16.17 -1.25
C ALA A 133 17.59 14.73 -0.74
N LEU A 134 17.63 14.49 0.58
CA LEU A 134 17.38 13.16 1.16
C LEU A 134 16.00 12.61 0.80
N TYR A 135 14.97 13.48 0.75
CA TYR A 135 13.62 13.06 0.35
C TYR A 135 13.56 12.69 -1.13
N ASP A 136 14.21 13.47 -1.99
CA ASP A 136 14.28 13.17 -3.43
C ASP A 136 15.09 11.90 -3.72
N ASP A 137 16.16 11.66 -2.97
CA ASP A 137 16.95 10.43 -3.01
C ASP A 137 16.14 9.23 -2.55
N ALA A 138 15.41 9.35 -1.44
CA ALA A 138 14.54 8.29 -0.94
C ALA A 138 13.41 7.95 -1.92
N LYS A 139 12.82 8.97 -2.55
CA LYS A 139 11.81 8.78 -3.60
C LYS A 139 12.41 8.06 -4.80
N PHE A 140 13.61 8.44 -5.23
CA PHE A 140 14.29 7.78 -6.34
C PHE A 140 14.62 6.32 -6.03
N LEU A 141 15.09 6.01 -4.82
CA LEU A 141 15.33 4.63 -4.37
C LEU A 141 14.05 3.79 -4.33
N PHE A 142 12.94 4.39 -3.88
CA PHE A 142 11.63 3.74 -3.92
C PHE A 142 11.20 3.42 -5.36
N GLU A 143 11.35 4.37 -6.29
CA GLU A 143 11.06 4.17 -7.71
C GLU A 143 11.98 3.15 -8.38
N CYS A 144 13.19 2.93 -7.85
CA CYS A 144 14.12 1.89 -8.31
C CYS A 144 13.83 0.50 -7.70
N GLY A 145 12.95 0.40 -6.70
CA GLY A 145 12.62 -0.85 -6.02
C GLY A 145 13.49 -1.21 -4.81
N SER A 146 14.38 -0.31 -4.37
CA SER A 146 15.16 -0.48 -3.14
C SER A 146 14.37 -0.01 -1.92
N TYR A 147 13.40 -0.81 -1.49
CA TYR A 147 12.45 -0.42 -0.43
C TYR A 147 13.09 -0.33 0.97
N SER A 148 14.08 -1.17 1.30
CA SER A 148 14.78 -1.14 2.60
C SER A 148 15.54 0.17 2.83
N ASP A 149 16.29 0.62 1.82
CA ASP A 149 17.09 1.84 1.90
C ASP A 149 16.18 3.07 1.89
N ALA A 150 15.12 3.03 1.07
CA ALA A 150 14.10 4.08 1.05
C ALA A 150 13.42 4.24 2.43
N ALA A 151 13.02 3.15 3.09
CA ALA A 151 12.42 3.19 4.42
C ALA A 151 13.37 3.82 5.46
N ALA A 152 14.66 3.42 5.44
CA ALA A 152 15.67 3.99 6.32
C ALA A 152 15.86 5.50 6.11
N TYR A 153 15.97 5.94 4.86
CA TYR A 153 16.15 7.35 4.53
C TYR A 153 14.91 8.19 4.85
N LEU A 154 13.71 7.66 4.65
CA LEU A 154 12.47 8.34 5.05
C LEU A 154 12.30 8.44 6.56
N TYR A 155 12.72 7.42 7.31
CA TYR A 155 12.75 7.46 8.78
C TYR A 155 13.67 8.59 9.26
N GLN A 156 14.86 8.68 8.68
CA GLN A 156 15.84 9.71 8.98
C GLN A 156 15.33 11.11 8.59
N TYR A 157 14.74 11.25 7.40
CA TYR A 157 14.08 12.48 6.96
C TYR A 157 13.00 12.93 7.95
N ARG A 158 12.21 12.01 8.49
CA ARG A 158 11.14 12.33 9.45
C ARG A 158 11.67 12.92 10.76
N LEU A 159 12.80 12.43 11.27
CA LEU A 159 13.45 12.95 12.49
C LEU A 159 13.95 14.38 12.31
N LEU A 160 14.28 14.75 11.07
CA LEU A 160 14.87 16.04 10.71
C LEU A 160 13.86 17.04 10.15
N SER A 161 12.77 16.55 9.55
CA SER A 161 11.79 17.38 8.85
C SER A 161 10.92 18.21 9.81
N THR A 162 10.94 19.52 9.59
CA THR A 162 10.05 20.51 10.23
C THR A 162 8.73 20.69 9.46
N ASN A 163 8.66 20.24 8.20
CA ASN A 163 7.48 20.39 7.34
C ASN A 163 6.42 19.32 7.62
N SER A 164 5.25 19.76 8.06
CA SER A 164 4.11 18.91 8.44
C SER A 164 3.50 18.14 7.26
N GLU A 165 3.53 18.66 6.04
CA GLU A 165 2.95 18.00 4.85
C GLU A 165 3.89 16.93 4.28
N ARG A 166 5.18 17.28 4.09
CA ARG A 166 6.17 16.31 3.61
C ARG A 166 6.39 15.19 4.62
N SER A 167 6.27 15.45 5.92
CA SER A 167 6.31 14.40 6.94
C SER A 167 5.17 13.38 6.78
N VAL A 168 3.97 13.78 6.31
CA VAL A 168 2.88 12.83 6.05
C VAL A 168 3.17 12.03 4.78
N ARG A 169 3.69 12.67 3.73
CA ARG A 169 4.09 11.95 2.50
C ARG A 169 5.21 10.95 2.76
N ALA A 170 6.18 11.30 3.59
CA ALA A 170 7.24 10.39 4.01
C ALA A 170 6.69 9.17 4.76
N LEU A 171 5.69 9.37 5.64
CA LEU A 171 5.01 8.27 6.33
C LEU A 171 4.30 7.31 5.36
N TRP A 172 3.61 7.84 4.35
CA TRP A 172 3.02 7.01 3.30
C TRP A 172 4.08 6.21 2.54
N GLY A 173 5.20 6.84 2.18
CA GLY A 173 6.32 6.16 1.53
C GLY A 173 6.96 5.07 2.40
N MET A 174 7.09 5.31 3.71
CA MET A 174 7.56 4.31 4.67
C MET A 174 6.59 3.14 4.75
N LEU A 175 5.29 3.40 4.90
CA LEU A 175 4.26 2.36 4.95
C LEU A 175 4.28 1.50 3.68
N ALA A 176 4.36 2.13 2.50
CA ALA A 176 4.47 1.40 1.24
C ALA A 176 5.74 0.54 1.19
N SER A 177 6.88 1.07 1.65
CA SER A 177 8.15 0.34 1.67
C SER A 177 8.12 -0.86 2.62
N GLU A 178 7.54 -0.73 3.81
CA GLU A 178 7.41 -1.84 4.77
C GLU A 178 6.43 -2.92 4.28
N ILE A 179 5.33 -2.52 3.64
CA ILE A 179 4.39 -3.47 3.01
C ILE A 179 5.10 -4.28 1.91
N LEU A 180 5.90 -3.62 1.06
CA LEU A 180 6.62 -4.26 -0.03
C LEU A 180 7.77 -5.17 0.47
N ASN A 181 8.42 -4.81 1.58
CA ASN A 181 9.41 -5.65 2.27
C ASN A 181 8.78 -6.82 3.06
N ARG A 182 7.44 -6.90 3.15
CA ARG A 182 6.69 -7.90 3.93
C ARG A 182 6.95 -7.85 5.44
N ASN A 183 7.33 -6.68 5.97
CA ASN A 183 7.55 -6.45 7.39
C ASN A 183 6.24 -6.01 8.07
N TRP A 184 5.38 -6.97 8.42
CA TRP A 184 4.01 -6.67 8.88
C TRP A 184 3.94 -5.96 10.22
N ASP A 185 4.85 -6.26 11.16
CA ASP A 185 4.86 -5.65 12.50
C ASP A 185 5.24 -4.16 12.44
N ALA A 186 6.31 -3.84 11.72
CA ALA A 186 6.73 -2.46 11.49
C ALA A 186 5.68 -1.68 10.68
N ALA A 187 5.07 -2.31 9.67
CA ALA A 187 3.99 -1.71 8.90
C ALA A 187 2.76 -1.39 9.77
N LEU A 188 2.44 -2.23 10.76
CA LEU A 188 1.33 -1.98 11.69
C LEU A 188 1.60 -0.77 12.60
N GLU A 189 2.84 -0.62 13.09
CA GLU A 189 3.23 0.57 13.86
C GLU A 189 3.11 1.85 13.03
N GLU A 190 3.61 1.85 11.79
CA GLU A 190 3.50 3.01 10.91
C GLU A 190 2.05 3.29 10.49
N LEU A 191 1.21 2.26 10.31
CA LEU A 191 -0.23 2.41 10.07
C LEU A 191 -0.93 3.11 11.23
N ASN A 192 -0.65 2.73 12.48
CA ASN A 192 -1.25 3.35 13.66
C ASN A 192 -0.81 4.82 13.81
N ARG A 193 0.47 5.11 13.55
CA ARG A 193 0.98 6.50 13.54
C ARG A 193 0.32 7.34 12.45
N LEU A 194 0.15 6.78 11.26
CA LEU A 194 -0.52 7.47 10.15
C LEU A 194 -2.00 7.71 10.47
N LYS A 195 -2.67 6.72 11.08
CA LYS A 195 -4.05 6.85 11.57
C LYS A 195 -4.19 8.02 12.54
N GLU A 196 -3.34 8.09 13.57
CA GLU A 196 -3.35 9.18 14.54
C GLU A 196 -3.18 10.55 13.87
N ILE A 197 -2.32 10.66 12.86
CA ILE A 197 -2.12 11.91 12.14
C ILE A 197 -3.32 12.25 11.27
N VAL A 198 -3.93 11.27 10.60
CA VAL A 198 -5.12 11.48 9.76
C VAL A 198 -6.36 11.84 10.60
N ASP A 199 -6.44 11.30 11.82
CA ASP A 199 -7.53 11.56 12.76
C ASP A 199 -7.34 12.83 13.59
N SER A 200 -6.09 13.28 13.82
CA SER A 200 -5.77 14.52 14.56
C SER A 200 -5.68 15.75 13.67
N LYS A 201 -5.24 15.61 12.41
CA LYS A 201 -5.15 16.74 11.49
C LYS A 201 -6.53 17.09 10.93
N ASN A 202 -6.96 18.32 11.19
CA ASN A 202 -7.98 18.97 10.39
C ASN A 202 -7.34 19.36 9.06
N PHE A 203 -7.42 18.47 8.07
CA PHE A 203 -7.05 18.82 6.71
C PHE A 203 -7.88 20.04 6.26
N SER A 204 -7.28 20.90 5.45
CA SER A 204 -7.93 22.10 4.92
C SER A 204 -9.23 21.81 4.18
N SER A 205 -9.39 20.60 3.63
CA SER A 205 -10.59 20.11 2.97
C SER A 205 -11.07 18.79 3.60
N PRO A 206 -12.35 18.70 4.02
CA PRO A 206 -12.96 17.45 4.47
C PRO A 206 -12.90 16.33 3.43
N LEU A 207 -12.90 16.67 2.13
CA LEU A 207 -12.80 15.72 1.04
C LEU A 207 -11.42 15.02 1.03
N ASN A 208 -10.35 15.79 1.23
CA ASN A 208 -8.99 15.24 1.30
C ASN A 208 -8.81 14.33 2.53
N GLN A 209 -9.45 14.68 3.66
CA GLN A 209 -9.46 13.82 4.83
C GLN A 209 -10.19 12.50 4.56
N LEU A 210 -11.35 12.56 3.89
CA LEU A 210 -12.10 11.37 3.48
C LEU A 210 -11.26 10.47 2.56
N GLN A 211 -10.58 11.06 1.57
CA GLN A 211 -9.70 10.33 0.65
C GLN A 211 -8.54 9.65 1.38
N ASN A 212 -7.86 10.35 2.30
CA ASN A 212 -6.79 9.76 3.10
C ASN A 212 -7.28 8.59 3.96
N ARG A 213 -8.49 8.67 4.53
CA ARG A 213 -9.10 7.54 5.26
C ARG A 213 -9.37 6.36 4.34
N ILE A 214 -9.88 6.60 3.13
CA ILE A 214 -10.13 5.55 2.14
C ILE A 214 -8.83 4.86 1.76
N TRP A 215 -7.77 5.61 1.45
CA TRP A 215 -6.45 5.04 1.16
C TRP A 215 -5.93 4.22 2.34
N LEU A 216 -6.04 4.74 3.57
CA LEU A 216 -5.59 4.04 4.77
C LEU A 216 -6.34 2.71 4.94
N MET A 217 -7.65 2.68 4.71
CA MET A 217 -8.43 1.44 4.75
C MET A 217 -7.94 0.44 3.71
N HIS A 218 -7.73 0.86 2.46
CA HIS A 218 -7.24 -0.01 1.39
C HIS A 218 -5.87 -0.59 1.70
N TRP A 219 -4.94 0.24 2.20
CA TRP A 219 -3.58 -0.18 2.50
C TRP A 219 -3.53 -1.07 3.75
N SER A 220 -4.41 -0.81 4.72
CA SER A 220 -4.52 -1.61 5.93
C SER A 220 -4.95 -3.06 5.65
N LEU A 221 -5.68 -3.32 4.55
CA LEU A 221 -6.04 -4.69 4.16
C LEU A 221 -4.80 -5.55 3.93
N PHE A 222 -3.78 -5.03 3.26
CA PHE A 222 -2.53 -5.77 3.00
C PHE A 222 -1.84 -6.20 4.31
N ILE A 223 -1.85 -5.33 5.31
CA ILE A 223 -1.22 -5.58 6.60
C ILE A 223 -2.05 -6.56 7.42
N PHE A 224 -3.34 -6.28 7.55
CA PHE A 224 -4.20 -7.00 8.48
C PHE A 224 -4.56 -8.42 8.04
N PHE A 225 -4.57 -8.72 6.73
CA PHE A 225 -4.78 -10.10 6.27
C PHE A 225 -3.56 -11.00 6.49
N ASN A 226 -2.35 -10.42 6.53
CA ASN A 226 -1.10 -11.16 6.71
C ASN A 226 -0.65 -11.26 8.17
N HIS A 227 -1.14 -10.37 9.05
CA HIS A 227 -0.81 -10.38 10.47
C HIS A 227 -1.75 -11.28 11.30
N GLU A 228 -1.22 -12.06 12.24
CA GLU A 228 -1.97 -13.04 13.06
C GLU A 228 -3.15 -12.42 13.83
N ASN A 229 -2.97 -11.21 14.36
CA ASN A 229 -4.01 -10.44 15.05
C ASN A 229 -4.73 -9.41 14.18
N GLY A 230 -4.40 -9.30 12.89
CA GLY A 230 -4.88 -8.22 12.04
C GLY A 230 -6.39 -8.23 11.81
N ARG A 231 -7.04 -9.40 11.91
CA ARG A 231 -8.50 -9.54 11.79
C ARG A 231 -9.28 -8.76 12.85
N ASN A 232 -8.75 -8.65 14.08
CA ASN A 232 -9.36 -7.81 15.10
C ASN A 232 -9.16 -6.32 14.77
N GLY A 233 -7.98 -5.97 14.24
CA GLY A 233 -7.65 -4.61 13.80
C GLY A 233 -8.56 -4.10 12.68
N ILE A 234 -8.92 -4.93 11.70
CA ILE A 234 -9.89 -4.56 10.65
C ILE A 234 -11.23 -4.20 11.27
N ILE A 235 -11.75 -5.06 12.15
CA ILE A 235 -13.04 -4.84 12.80
C ILE A 235 -12.98 -3.55 13.62
N ASP A 236 -11.94 -3.38 14.46
CA ASP A 236 -11.79 -2.18 15.29
C ASP A 236 -11.61 -0.89 14.51
N LEU A 237 -11.02 -0.94 13.30
CA LEU A 237 -10.81 0.23 12.46
C LEU A 237 -12.05 0.57 11.62
N PHE A 238 -12.65 -0.43 10.97
CA PHE A 238 -13.72 -0.21 9.97
C PHE A 238 -15.07 0.10 10.62
N PHE A 239 -15.32 -0.39 11.84
CA PHE A 239 -16.54 -0.06 12.60
C PHE A 239 -16.50 1.32 13.27
N GLN A 240 -15.39 2.05 13.20
CA GLN A 240 -15.37 3.43 13.70
C GLN A 240 -16.22 4.31 12.78
N ASP A 241 -17.15 5.10 13.34
CA ASP A 241 -18.11 5.93 12.59
C ASP A 241 -17.47 6.70 11.43
N ARG A 242 -16.27 7.24 11.66
CA ARG A 242 -15.51 8.03 10.67
C ARG A 242 -15.11 7.23 9.43
N TYR A 243 -14.77 5.97 9.61
CA TYR A 243 -14.32 5.05 8.56
C TYR A 243 -15.52 4.33 7.94
N LEU A 244 -16.53 3.99 8.74
CA LEU A 244 -17.80 3.46 8.25
C LEU A 244 -18.48 4.42 7.25
N ASN A 245 -18.54 5.70 7.56
CA ASN A 245 -19.07 6.73 6.65
C ASN A 245 -18.27 6.81 5.34
N ALA A 246 -16.97 6.55 5.39
CA ALA A 246 -16.11 6.55 4.21
C ALA A 246 -16.37 5.32 3.31
N ILE A 247 -16.64 4.17 3.90
CA ILE A 247 -17.07 2.95 3.21
C ILE A 247 -18.41 3.22 2.50
N GLN A 248 -19.40 3.73 3.24
CA GLN A 248 -20.76 4.01 2.76
C GLN A 248 -20.85 5.01 1.61
N THR A 249 -19.86 5.90 1.47
CA THR A 249 -19.92 6.99 0.49
C THR A 249 -19.16 6.63 -0.79
N ASN A 250 -17.93 6.11 -0.67
CA ASN A 250 -16.99 5.99 -1.78
C ASN A 250 -16.43 4.57 -1.99
N ALA A 251 -16.48 3.69 -0.99
CA ALA A 251 -15.71 2.44 -0.99
C ALA A 251 -16.53 1.22 -0.51
N HIS A 252 -17.74 1.05 -1.06
CA HIS A 252 -18.67 -0.03 -0.73
C HIS A 252 -18.07 -1.45 -0.88
N HIS A 253 -17.11 -1.66 -1.78
CA HIS A 253 -16.45 -2.96 -1.98
C HIS A 253 -15.62 -3.41 -0.77
N LEU A 254 -15.26 -2.50 0.13
CA LEU A 254 -14.57 -2.85 1.38
C LEU A 254 -15.44 -3.69 2.33
N LEU A 255 -16.77 -3.62 2.18
CA LEU A 255 -17.70 -4.45 2.96
C LEU A 255 -17.47 -5.95 2.76
N ARG A 256 -17.01 -6.37 1.57
CA ARG A 256 -16.67 -7.78 1.32
C ARG A 256 -15.58 -8.26 2.28
N TYR A 257 -14.51 -7.47 2.42
CA TYR A 257 -13.39 -7.81 3.29
C TYR A 257 -13.79 -7.75 4.77
N LEU A 258 -14.64 -6.78 5.14
CA LEU A 258 -15.19 -6.68 6.49
C LEU A 258 -16.07 -7.89 6.83
N ALA A 259 -16.94 -8.30 5.90
CA ALA A 259 -17.81 -9.47 6.06
C ALA A 259 -16.99 -10.75 6.29
N VAL A 260 -15.98 -10.99 5.47
CA VAL A 260 -15.07 -12.14 5.64
C VAL A 260 -14.35 -12.07 7.00
N ALA A 261 -13.81 -10.90 7.36
CA ALA A 261 -13.08 -10.74 8.63
C ALA A 261 -13.96 -11.02 9.86
N VAL A 262 -15.23 -10.58 9.85
CA VAL A 262 -16.18 -10.82 10.95
C VAL A 262 -16.64 -12.28 11.00
N VAL A 263 -16.95 -12.89 9.86
CA VAL A 263 -17.44 -14.29 9.79
C VAL A 263 -16.37 -15.28 10.24
N VAL A 264 -15.12 -15.08 9.81
CA VAL A 264 -13.99 -15.94 10.18
C VAL A 264 -13.64 -15.78 11.68
N ASN A 265 -13.88 -14.61 12.26
CA ASN A 265 -13.53 -14.33 13.65
C ASN A 265 -14.62 -14.80 14.64
N LYS A 266 -14.45 -16.01 15.18
CA LYS A 266 -15.39 -16.62 16.13
C LYS A 266 -15.58 -15.84 17.44
N ARG A 267 -14.64 -14.96 17.82
CA ARG A 267 -14.68 -14.24 19.12
C ARG A 267 -15.57 -12.98 19.10
N ARG A 268 -15.82 -12.38 17.93
CA ARG A 268 -16.56 -11.11 17.78
C ARG A 268 -17.91 -11.25 17.07
N ARG A 269 -18.65 -12.33 17.39
CA ARG A 269 -19.98 -12.58 16.82
C ARG A 269 -21.02 -11.52 17.15
N ASN A 270 -20.82 -10.74 18.21
CA ASN A 270 -21.67 -9.60 18.57
C ASN A 270 -21.72 -8.54 17.46
N MET A 271 -20.61 -8.32 16.74
CA MET A 271 -20.52 -7.34 15.65
C MET A 271 -21.27 -7.77 14.38
N LEU A 272 -21.68 -9.04 14.27
CA LEU A 272 -22.45 -9.52 13.10
C LEU A 272 -23.76 -8.76 12.93
N LYS A 273 -24.46 -8.45 14.02
CA LYS A 273 -25.74 -7.72 13.97
C LYS A 273 -25.56 -6.33 13.35
N GLU A 274 -24.51 -5.64 13.76
CA GLU A 274 -24.17 -4.31 13.27
C GLU A 274 -23.74 -4.35 11.80
N LEU A 275 -22.91 -5.34 11.43
CA LEU A 275 -22.56 -5.59 10.03
C LEU A 275 -23.79 -5.80 9.14
N ILE A 276 -24.74 -6.62 9.58
CA ILE A 276 -25.97 -6.90 8.82
C ILE A 276 -26.78 -5.62 8.61
N SER A 277 -26.86 -4.75 9.63
CA SER A 277 -27.52 -3.44 9.50
C SER A 277 -26.85 -2.56 8.45
N VAL A 278 -25.52 -2.55 8.40
CA VAL A 278 -24.76 -1.77 7.39
C VAL A 278 -24.95 -2.35 5.99
N ILE A 279 -24.89 -3.68 5.86
CA ILE A 279 -25.13 -4.37 4.58
C ILE A 279 -26.54 -4.06 4.07
N GLN A 280 -27.56 -4.07 4.94
CA GLN A 280 -28.94 -3.71 4.58
C GLN A 280 -29.08 -2.28 4.05
N GLN A 281 -28.34 -1.33 4.62
CA GLN A 281 -28.34 0.06 4.15
C GLN A 281 -27.69 0.20 2.76
N GLU A 282 -26.64 -0.58 2.47
CA GLU A 282 -25.85 -0.48 1.23
C GLU A 282 -26.27 -1.42 0.09
N GLN A 283 -27.34 -2.23 0.26
CA GLN A 283 -27.76 -3.25 -0.72
C GLN A 283 -28.01 -2.72 -2.14
N ARG A 284 -28.36 -1.44 -2.27
CA ARG A 284 -28.62 -0.81 -3.58
C ARG A 284 -27.33 -0.45 -4.31
N SER A 285 -26.25 -0.21 -3.57
CA SER A 285 -24.99 0.33 -4.12
C SER A 285 -24.01 -0.78 -4.49
N TYR A 286 -23.98 -1.88 -3.73
CA TYR A 286 -23.02 -2.96 -3.94
C TYR A 286 -23.65 -4.34 -3.70
N LYS A 287 -23.37 -5.26 -4.62
CA LYS A 287 -23.79 -6.66 -4.55
C LYS A 287 -22.59 -7.56 -4.78
N ASP A 288 -22.35 -8.43 -3.83
CA ASP A 288 -21.31 -9.45 -3.88
C ASP A 288 -21.85 -10.76 -3.30
N PRO A 289 -21.44 -11.93 -3.82
CA PRO A 289 -21.94 -13.22 -3.34
C PRO A 289 -21.78 -13.42 -1.83
N ILE A 290 -20.73 -12.85 -1.22
CA ILE A 290 -20.50 -12.93 0.23
C ILE A 290 -21.50 -12.05 1.01
N THR A 291 -21.78 -10.84 0.52
CA THR A 291 -22.77 -9.95 1.13
C THR A 291 -24.19 -10.49 0.95
N GLU A 292 -24.49 -11.08 -0.21
CA GLU A 292 -25.77 -11.74 -0.50
C GLU A 292 -25.96 -13.00 0.34
N PHE A 293 -24.92 -13.79 0.56
CA PHE A 293 -24.96 -14.94 1.46
C PHE A 293 -25.38 -14.52 2.88
N LEU A 294 -24.76 -13.48 3.43
CA LEU A 294 -25.10 -12.97 4.77
C LEU A 294 -26.53 -12.42 4.83
N GLU A 295 -27.00 -11.78 3.76
CA GLU A 295 -28.36 -11.31 3.64
C GLU A 295 -29.37 -12.47 3.61
N CYS A 296 -29.13 -13.49 2.77
CA CYS A 296 -30.00 -14.66 2.68
C CYS A 296 -30.10 -15.38 4.02
N LEU A 297 -28.98 -15.51 4.74
CA LEU A 297 -28.92 -16.22 6.02
C LEU A 297 -29.61 -15.46 7.17
N TYR A 298 -29.38 -14.15 7.30
CA TYR A 298 -29.81 -13.40 8.49
C TYR A 298 -31.03 -12.49 8.27
N VAL A 299 -31.38 -12.18 7.02
CA VAL A 299 -32.49 -11.26 6.70
C VAL A 299 -33.65 -12.02 6.08
N LYS A 300 -33.37 -12.78 5.02
CA LYS A 300 -34.41 -13.53 4.26
C LYS A 300 -34.72 -14.89 4.88
N TYR A 301 -33.80 -15.43 5.69
CA TYR A 301 -33.87 -16.79 6.25
C TYR A 301 -34.04 -17.86 5.16
N ASP A 302 -33.46 -17.62 3.98
CA ASP A 302 -33.49 -18.52 2.83
C ASP A 302 -32.20 -19.34 2.80
N PHE A 303 -32.29 -20.58 3.28
CA PHE A 303 -31.15 -21.49 3.39
C PHE A 303 -30.74 -22.10 2.04
N ASP A 304 -31.70 -22.29 1.12
CA ASP A 304 -31.43 -22.84 -0.21
C ASP A 304 -30.67 -21.81 -1.06
N GLY A 305 -31.12 -20.55 -1.03
CA GLY A 305 -30.41 -19.44 -1.65
C GLY A 305 -29.03 -19.21 -1.02
N ALA A 306 -28.91 -19.31 0.30
CA ALA A 306 -27.62 -19.20 0.98
C ALA A 306 -26.63 -20.32 0.59
N GLN A 307 -27.10 -21.55 0.40
CA GLN A 307 -26.26 -22.67 -0.05
C GLN A 307 -25.74 -22.45 -1.48
N GLN A 308 -26.61 -21.99 -2.39
CA GLN A 308 -26.19 -21.65 -3.76
C GLN A 308 -25.13 -20.54 -3.77
N LYS A 309 -25.33 -19.50 -2.95
CA LYS A 309 -24.36 -18.39 -2.83
C LYS A 309 -23.03 -18.81 -2.22
N LEU A 310 -23.01 -19.80 -1.31
CA LEU A 310 -21.77 -20.39 -0.82
C LEU A 310 -20.99 -21.12 -1.92
N MET A 311 -21.68 -21.88 -2.77
CA MET A 311 -21.04 -22.54 -3.91
C MET A 311 -20.47 -21.52 -4.91
N GLU A 312 -21.18 -20.42 -5.16
CA GLU A 312 -20.66 -19.29 -5.93
C GLU A 312 -19.40 -18.71 -5.27
N CYS A 313 -19.41 -18.48 -3.95
CA CYS A 313 -18.25 -17.98 -3.20
C CYS A 313 -17.03 -18.90 -3.32
N GLU A 314 -17.21 -20.22 -3.28
CA GLU A 314 -16.13 -21.21 -3.41
C GLU A 314 -15.53 -21.22 -4.83
N GLN A 315 -16.39 -21.16 -5.86
CA GLN A 315 -15.95 -20.99 -7.24
C GLN A 315 -15.21 -19.67 -7.46
N HIS A 316 -15.41 -18.66 -6.60
CA HIS A 316 -14.70 -17.39 -6.67
C HIS A 316 -13.39 -17.35 -5.87
N SER A 317 -13.25 -18.18 -4.84
CA SER A 317 -12.03 -18.26 -4.02
C SER A 317 -11.02 -19.27 -4.56
N CYS A 318 -11.50 -20.39 -5.12
CA CYS A 318 -10.66 -21.47 -5.63
C CYS A 318 -10.47 -21.34 -7.15
N GLY A 319 -9.63 -20.38 -7.56
CA GLY A 319 -8.97 -20.49 -8.85
C GLY A 319 -7.88 -21.57 -8.74
N LYS A 320 -8.22 -22.83 -9.06
CA LYS A 320 -7.31 -23.98 -9.22
C LYS A 320 -6.15 -24.06 -8.19
N ALA A 321 -6.49 -24.33 -6.93
CA ALA A 321 -5.54 -24.93 -5.99
C ALA A 321 -5.66 -26.47 -5.97
N GLU A 322 -5.94 -27.08 -7.11
CA GLU A 322 -5.91 -28.53 -7.31
C GLU A 322 -4.73 -28.88 -8.23
N HIS A 323 -3.50 -28.62 -7.79
CA HIS A 323 -2.30 -29.36 -8.20
C HIS A 323 -1.16 -29.00 -7.26
N GLU A 324 -1.11 -29.68 -6.11
CA GLU A 324 0.15 -30.07 -5.45
C GLU A 324 -0.22 -31.12 -4.39
N VAL A 325 -0.07 -32.39 -4.79
CA VAL A 325 0.05 -33.57 -3.92
C VAL A 325 1.52 -33.91 -3.83
#